data_AF-A0A535XW29-F1
#
_entry.id   AF-A0A535XW29-F1
#
_cell.length_a   1.000
_cell.length_b   1.000
_cell.length_c   1.000
_cell.angle_alpha   90.00
_cell.angle_beta   90.00
_cell.angle_gamma   90.00
#
_symmetry.space_group_name_H-M   'P 1'
#
loop_
_entity.id
_entity.type
_entity.pdbx_description
1 polymer ?
#
loop_
_entity_poly.entity_id
_entity_poly.type
_entity_poly.pdbx_seq_one_letter_code
_entity_poly.pdbx_strand_id
1 'polypeptide(L)'
;MKTVPVSELRQRVAEVLDDLKTSDEPTVVLQRSQKAAYLVSADRYERDQAELAALRRALFVREVREAESEYRAGEAHSFDDMEALLDELKG
;
A
#
# COMPACT_ATOMS: atom_id res chain seq x y z
N MET A 1 18.84 2.21 -4.08
CA MET A 1 18.28 0.85 -3.88
C MET A 1 19.36 -0.19 -4.17
N LYS A 2 19.81 -0.92 -3.15
CA LYS A 2 20.85 -1.95 -3.25
C LYS A 2 20.25 -3.31 -3.62
N THR A 3 21.06 -4.23 -4.13
CA THR A 3 20.69 -5.63 -4.40
C THR A 3 21.66 -6.56 -3.71
N VAL A 4 21.16 -7.61 -3.05
CA VAL A 4 21.98 -8.63 -2.38
C VAL A 4 21.48 -10.03 -2.73
N PRO A 5 22.34 -10.95 -3.20
CA PRO A 5 21.99 -12.36 -3.33
C PRO A 5 21.67 -12.97 -1.97
N VAL A 6 20.69 -13.89 -1.91
CA VAL A 6 20.30 -14.55 -0.65
C VAL A 6 21.47 -15.28 0.04
N SER A 7 22.44 -15.77 -0.73
CA SER A 7 23.65 -16.40 -0.21
C SER A 7 24.56 -15.41 0.51
N GLU A 8 24.69 -14.19 -0.01
CA GLU A 8 25.50 -13.12 0.59
C GLU A 8 24.79 -12.52 1.81
N LEU A 9 23.47 -12.32 1.73
CA LEU A 9 22.66 -11.89 2.86
C LEU A 9 22.83 -12.83 4.06
N ARG A 10 22.85 -14.15 3.83
CA ARG A 10 23.07 -15.14 4.90
C ARG A 10 24.44 -14.98 5.57
N GLN A 11 25.46 -14.56 4.82
CA GLN A 11 26.83 -14.42 5.32
C GLN A 11 27.05 -13.10 6.08
N ARG A 12 26.39 -12.02 5.65
CA ARG A 12 26.63 -10.65 6.14
C ARG A 12 25.37 -9.97 6.66
N VAL A 13 24.48 -10.72 7.29
CA VAL A 13 23.16 -10.22 7.69
C VAL A 13 23.24 -8.98 8.60
N ALA A 14 24.16 -8.96 9.57
CA ALA A 14 24.29 -7.85 10.50
C ALA A 14 24.67 -6.54 9.79
N GLU A 15 25.65 -6.59 8.89
CA GLU A 15 26.09 -5.44 8.11
C GLU A 15 24.98 -4.91 7.19
N VAL A 16 24.24 -5.81 6.52
CA VAL A 16 23.10 -5.41 5.67
C VAL A 16 22.00 -4.74 6.50
N LEU A 17 21.75 -5.22 7.73
CA LEU A 17 20.77 -4.61 8.63
C LEU A 17 21.21 -3.23 9.15
N ASP A 18 22.50 -3.04 9.46
CA ASP A 18 23.02 -1.74 9.88
C ASP A 18 23.00 -0.71 8.73
N ASP A 19 23.32 -1.16 7.50
CA ASP A 19 23.17 -0.37 6.29
C ASP A 19 21.72 0.06 6.06
N LEU A 20 20.76 -0.85 6.23
CA LEU A 20 19.32 -0.57 6.09
C LEU A 20 18.83 0.49 7.08
N LYS A 21 19.32 0.45 8.33
CA LYS A 21 18.98 1.44 9.36
C LYS A 21 19.55 2.82 9.05
N THR A 22 20.76 2.87 8.49
CA THR A 22 21.48 4.14 8.26
C THR A 22 21.03 4.82 6.97
N SER A 23 20.81 4.03 5.92
CA SER A 23 20.51 4.56 4.58
C SER A 23 19.03 4.90 4.39
N ASP A 24 18.14 4.28 5.17
CA ASP A 24 16.67 4.30 4.98
C ASP A 24 16.22 3.87 3.56
N GLU A 25 17.10 3.28 2.75
CA GLU A 25 16.80 2.80 1.40
C GLU A 25 16.48 1.30 1.38
N PRO A 26 15.51 0.83 0.57
CA PRO A 26 15.22 -0.59 0.47
C PRO A 26 16.38 -1.35 -0.19
N THR A 27 16.55 -2.61 0.23
CA THR A 27 17.49 -3.55 -0.37
C THR A 27 16.72 -4.72 -0.99
N VAL A 28 16.98 -5.02 -2.25
CA VAL A 28 16.36 -6.14 -2.97
C VAL A 28 17.14 -7.41 -2.70
N VAL A 29 16.45 -8.46 -2.25
CA VAL A 29 17.02 -9.79 -2.09
C VAL A 29 16.80 -10.58 -3.36
N LEU A 30 17.88 -11.10 -3.94
CA LEU A 30 17.85 -11.92 -5.14
C LEU A 30 17.96 -13.42 -4.79
N GLN A 31 17.14 -14.25 -5.41
CA GLN A 31 17.24 -15.70 -5.37
C GLN A 31 17.23 -16.23 -6.80
N ARG A 32 18.25 -17.02 -7.19
CA ARG A 32 18.42 -17.53 -8.57
C ARG A 32 18.31 -16.42 -9.63
N SER A 33 18.95 -15.28 -9.36
CA SER A 33 18.93 -14.06 -10.20
C SER A 33 17.56 -13.40 -10.39
N GLN A 34 16.56 -13.78 -9.61
CA GLN A 34 15.24 -13.15 -9.60
C GLN A 34 15.02 -12.39 -8.29
N LYS A 35 14.21 -11.32 -8.34
CA LYS A 35 13.79 -10.60 -7.14
C LYS A 35 12.90 -11.51 -6.31
N ALA A 36 13.34 -11.80 -5.08
CA ALA A 36 12.61 -12.66 -4.15
C ALA A 36 11.93 -11.86 -3.06
N ALA A 37 12.58 -10.81 -2.56
CA ALA A 37 12.04 -9.96 -1.50
C ALA A 37 12.65 -8.56 -1.54
N TYR A 38 12.05 -7.66 -0.75
CA TYR A 38 12.60 -6.35 -0.41
C TYR A 38 12.77 -6.30 1.10
N LEU A 39 13.93 -5.84 1.56
CA LEU A 39 14.19 -5.50 2.95
C LEU A 39 14.10 -3.99 3.09
N VAL A 40 13.43 -3.55 4.15
CA VAL A 40 13.32 -2.15 4.57
C VAL A 40 13.57 -2.08 6.07
N SER A 41 13.97 -0.91 6.58
CA SER A 41 14.01 -0.68 8.02
C SER A 41 12.60 -0.81 8.62
N ALA A 42 12.52 -1.23 9.89
CA ALA A 42 11.24 -1.33 10.60
C ALA A 42 10.53 0.04 10.65
N ASP A 43 11.27 1.09 11.02
CA ASP A 43 10.75 2.46 11.11
C ASP A 43 10.19 2.97 9.77
N ARG A 44 10.82 2.62 8.65
CA ARG A 44 10.28 2.94 7.33
C ARG A 44 9.02 2.17 7.04
N TYR A 45 9.03 0.85 7.27
CA TYR A 45 7.85 0.03 7.05
C TYR A 45 6.64 0.56 7.83
N GLU A 46 6.83 0.86 9.12
CA GLU A 46 5.77 1.38 9.98
C GLU A 46 5.27 2.75 9.53
N ARG A 47 6.17 3.67 9.14
CA ARG A 47 5.80 4.98 8.57
C ARG A 47 5.00 4.83 7.28
N ASP A 48 5.47 4.00 6.35
CA ASP A 48 4.79 3.75 5.08
C ASP A 48 3.40 3.14 5.31
N GLN A 49 3.25 2.21 6.26
CA GLN A 49 1.94 1.64 6.62
C GLN A 49 1.00 2.69 7.25
N ALA A 50 1.51 3.54 8.14
CA ALA A 50 0.73 4.61 8.75
C ALA A 50 0.27 5.65 7.72
N GLU A 51 1.14 6.02 6.78
CA GLU A 51 0.82 6.93 5.69
C GLU A 51 -0.25 6.34 4.77
N LEU A 52 -0.10 5.09 4.34
CA LEU A 52 -1.11 4.40 3.53
C LEU A 52 -2.46 4.33 4.23
N ALA A 53 -2.49 4.06 5.54
CA ALA A 53 -3.71 4.06 6.33
C ALA A 53 -4.37 5.45 6.38
N ALA A 54 -3.57 6.51 6.57
CA ALA A 54 -4.07 7.88 6.56
C ALA A 54 -4.64 8.29 5.20
N LEU A 55 -3.95 7.95 4.11
CA LEU A 55 -4.40 8.22 2.74
C LEU A 55 -5.71 7.49 2.42
N ARG A 56 -5.84 6.22 2.79
CA ARG A 56 -7.10 5.46 2.64
C ARG A 56 -8.25 6.10 3.39
N ARG A 57 -8.00 6.54 4.63
CA ARG A 57 -9.02 7.24 5.43
C ARG A 57 -9.41 8.58 4.80
N ALA A 58 -8.44 9.35 4.32
CA ALA A 58 -8.70 10.63 3.66
C ALA A 58 -9.53 10.46 2.38
N LEU A 59 -9.22 9.43 1.58
CA LEU A 59 -9.98 9.06 0.40
C LEU A 59 -11.44 8.73 0.76
N PHE A 60 -11.64 7.82 1.73
CA PHE A 60 -12.97 7.44 2.18
C PHE A 60 -13.80 8.63 2.68
N VAL A 61 -13.22 9.51 3.49
CA VAL A 61 -13.92 10.71 3.98
C VAL A 61 -14.30 11.65 2.83
N ARG A 62 -13.48 11.73 1.77
CA ARG A 62 -13.80 12.51 0.59
C ARG A 62 -15.00 11.92 -0.14
N GLU A 63 -15.00 10.62 -0.41
CA GLU A 63 -16.09 9.91 -1.09
C GLU A 63 -17.42 10.02 -0.33
N VAL A 64 -17.39 9.90 1.01
CA VAL A 64 -18.59 10.11 1.84
C VAL A 64 -19.13 11.52 1.68
N ARG A 65 -18.27 12.55 1.72
CA ARG A 65 -18.71 13.94 1.59
C ARG A 65 -19.27 14.25 0.20
N GLU A 66 -18.70 13.63 -0.83
CA GLU A 66 -19.18 13.72 -2.21
C GLU A 66 -20.59 13.13 -2.34
N ALA A 67 -20.79 11.90 -1.86
CA ALA A 67 -22.10 11.25 -1.84
C ALA A 67 -23.14 12.04 -1.00
N GLU A 68 -22.75 12.57 0.16
CA GLU A 68 -23.63 13.45 0.97
C GLU A 68 -23.98 14.75 0.24
N SER A 69 -23.12 15.24 -0.65
CA SER A 69 -23.38 16.41 -1.48
C SER A 69 -24.36 16.08 -2.60
N GLU A 70 -24.15 14.98 -3.34
CA GLU A 70 -25.03 14.49 -4.40
C GLU A 70 -26.44 14.22 -3.88
N TYR A 71 -26.55 13.56 -2.71
CA TYR A 71 -27.83 13.30 -2.06
C TYR A 71 -28.57 14.60 -1.73
N ARG A 72 -27.86 15.62 -1.19
CA ARG A 72 -28.46 16.93 -0.90
C ARG A 72 -28.82 17.73 -2.15
N ALA A 73 -28.06 17.57 -3.23
CA ALA A 73 -28.32 18.21 -4.51
C ALA A 73 -29.49 17.56 -5.27
N GLY A 74 -29.93 16.37 -4.84
CA GLY A 74 -30.96 15.59 -5.54
C GLY A 74 -30.42 14.84 -6.77
N GLU A 75 -29.09 14.71 -6.87
CA GLU A 75 -28.39 14.02 -7.96
C GLU A 75 -28.18 12.53 -7.64
N ALA A 76 -28.63 12.07 -6.47
CA ALA A 76 -28.52 10.67 -6.09
C ALA A 76 -29.37 9.76 -6.99
N HIS A 77 -28.75 8.66 -7.43
CA HIS A 77 -29.43 7.61 -8.16
C HIS A 77 -30.37 6.83 -7.23
N SER A 78 -31.64 6.72 -7.63
CA SER A 78 -32.58 5.78 -7.03
C SER A 78 -32.65 4.54 -7.91
N PHE A 79 -32.59 3.38 -7.28
CA PHE A 79 -32.81 2.09 -7.93
C PHE A 79 -34.13 1.52 -7.42
N ASP A 80 -34.89 0.89 -8.31
CA ASP A 80 -36.21 0.34 -7.96
C ASP A 80 -36.08 -0.81 -6.94
N ASP A 81 -34.99 -1.58 -7.03
CA ASP A 81 -34.67 -2.65 -6.09
C ASP A 81 -33.15 -2.88 -5.96
N MET A 82 -32.78 -3.83 -5.10
CA MET A 82 -31.40 -4.19 -4.84
C MET A 82 -30.75 -4.93 -6.02
N GLU A 83 -31.51 -5.62 -6.88
CA GLU A 83 -30.96 -6.33 -8.04
C GLU A 83 -30.49 -5.33 -9.09
N ALA A 84 -31.28 -4.29 -9.38
CA ALA A 84 -30.93 -3.20 -10.29
C ALA A 84 -29.65 -2.46 -9.85
N LEU A 85 -29.49 -2.21 -8.54
CA LEU A 85 -28.25 -1.64 -7.99
C LEU A 85 -27.05 -2.56 -8.20
N LEU A 86 -27.22 -3.86 -7.93
CA LEU A 86 -26.13 -4.83 -8.04
C LEU A 86 -25.68 -5.04 -9.49
N ASP A 87 -26.58 -4.91 -10.46
CA ASP A 87 -26.24 -5.01 -11.88
C ASP A 87 -25.43 -3.80 -12.37
N GLU A 88 -25.74 -2.58 -11.92
CA GLU A 88 -24.95 -1.38 -12.20
C GLU A 88 -23.53 -1.47 -11.61
N LEU A 89 -23.39 -1.93 -10.36
CA LEU A 89 -22.09 -2.05 -9.70
C LEU A 89 -21.18 -3.15 -10.29
N LYS A 90 -21.75 -4.10 -11.03
CA LYS A 90 -21.01 -5.19 -11.71
C LYS A 90 -20.53 -4.82 -13.12
N GLY A 91 -20.85 -3.61 -13.61
CA GLY A 91 -20.48 -3.10 -14.93
C GLY A 91 -19.03 -3.37 -15.32
#